data_AF-A0A183HA88-F1
#
_entry.id   AF-A0A183HA88-F1
#
_cell.length_a   1.000
_cell.length_b   1.000
_cell.length_c   1.000
_cell.angle_alpha   90.00
_cell.angle_beta   90.00
_cell.angle_gamma   90.00
#
_symmetry.space_group_name_H-M   'P 1'
#
loop_
_entity.id
_entity.type
_entity.pdbx_description
1 polymer ?
#
loop_
_entity_poly.entity_id
_entity_poly.type
_entity_poly.pdbx_seq_one_letter_code
_entity_poly.pdbx_strand_id
1 'polypeptide(L)'
;ATFVSFQVSRVQELFNGLVEEEEDIIGNENEVLDYKLESIKYIGAALITVKEAVDEHRDDTVLDIGNDVRWTQEKHILKPFIKHLSILFNYLDHVGRDSPKYAALLKQSVFISAFVMNEQTFDDRQNSSILAKFLEISEHAIAVELAKRFQDYKTIIRLACALPDLERKAKIEEYKEFFSSGDFCNMLYEYYLENGYMRDLLEVKEPDADLFFATQTNIGWMRDLENGDFAKACHTLKTLSRKSNDDVILKRRLLSFAKLSALCEDQLDNSFLESVKCDLRLIKHQQKIDSNLEMKFDSSKPASKIRSYSAEEIIRAHLNDVSCDVDRCFE
;
A
#
# COMPACT_ATOMS: atom_id res chain seq x y z
N ALA A 1 4.48 -21.84 32.63
CA ALA A 1 4.93 -22.85 31.64
C ALA A 1 6.15 -22.29 30.95
N THR A 2 7.31 -22.84 31.29
CA THR A 2 8.61 -22.42 30.78
C THR A 2 8.65 -22.75 29.29
N PHE A 3 8.66 -21.73 28.43
CA PHE A 3 8.86 -21.91 27.00
C PHE A 3 10.25 -22.52 26.82
N VAL A 4 10.27 -23.80 26.51
CA VAL A 4 11.48 -24.47 26.07
C VAL A 4 11.71 -23.97 24.63
N SER A 5 12.44 -22.86 24.48
CA SER A 5 13.13 -22.59 23.22
C SER A 5 14.23 -23.63 23.11
N PHE A 6 13.88 -24.84 22.69
CA PHE A 6 14.86 -25.72 22.07
C PHE A 6 15.43 -24.88 20.93
N GLN A 7 16.66 -24.39 21.10
CA GLN A 7 17.51 -24.04 19.98
C GLN A 7 17.25 -25.11 18.94
N VAL A 8 16.73 -24.74 17.77
CA VAL A 8 16.71 -25.63 16.63
C VAL A 8 18.18 -25.86 16.28
N SER A 9 18.72 -26.89 16.96
CA SER A 9 20.07 -27.43 17.02
C SER A 9 20.87 -27.18 15.75
N ARG A 10 21.79 -26.21 15.72
CA ARG A 10 22.84 -26.00 14.69
C ARG A 10 22.41 -25.99 13.21
N VAL A 11 21.13 -26.21 12.91
CA VAL A 11 20.57 -26.25 11.55
C VAL A 11 20.61 -24.85 10.96
N GLN A 12 20.40 -23.83 11.79
CA GLN A 12 20.66 -22.44 11.41
C GLN A 12 22.13 -22.19 11.04
N GLU A 13 23.10 -22.74 11.80
CA GLU A 13 24.53 -22.64 11.47
C GLU A 13 24.82 -23.31 10.13
N LEU A 14 24.17 -24.45 9.85
CA LEU A 14 24.30 -25.17 8.59
C LEU A 14 23.75 -24.35 7.41
N PHE A 15 22.56 -23.76 7.53
CA PHE A 15 21.99 -22.94 6.45
C PHE A 15 22.80 -21.67 6.20
N ASN A 16 23.22 -21.00 7.28
CA ASN A 16 24.08 -19.83 7.17
C ASN A 16 25.42 -20.21 6.52
N GLY A 17 26.06 -21.29 6.98
CA GLY A 17 27.33 -21.76 6.44
C GLY A 17 27.26 -22.16 4.97
N LEU A 18 26.14 -22.79 4.54
CA LEU A 18 25.92 -23.11 3.13
C LEU A 18 25.88 -21.84 2.26
N VAL A 19 25.16 -20.81 2.70
CA VAL A 19 25.02 -19.58 1.92
C VAL A 19 26.26 -18.68 2.04
N GLU A 20 26.99 -18.73 3.14
CA GLU A 20 28.30 -18.07 3.28
C GLU A 20 29.32 -18.69 2.30
N GLU A 21 29.38 -20.01 2.19
CA GLU A 21 30.20 -20.69 1.18
C GLU A 21 29.76 -20.32 -0.25
N GLU A 22 28.45 -20.19 -0.49
CA GLU A 22 27.93 -19.69 -1.77
C GLU A 22 28.52 -18.32 -2.11
N GLU A 23 28.47 -17.39 -1.15
CA GLU A 23 28.98 -16.04 -1.33
C GLU A 23 30.48 -15.99 -1.57
N ASP A 24 31.26 -16.80 -0.86
CA ASP A 24 32.71 -16.86 -1.02
C ASP A 24 33.08 -17.35 -2.43
N ILE A 25 32.37 -18.38 -2.93
CA ILE A 25 32.54 -18.88 -4.31
C ILE A 25 32.13 -17.81 -5.34
N ILE A 26 31.01 -17.13 -5.09
CA ILE A 26 30.45 -16.11 -5.99
C ILE A 26 31.35 -14.87 -6.04
N GLY A 27 31.91 -14.46 -4.89
CA GLY A 27 32.81 -13.32 -4.74
C GLY A 27 34.21 -13.56 -5.30
N ASN A 28 34.61 -14.81 -5.55
CA ASN A 28 35.88 -15.12 -6.17
C ASN A 28 35.85 -14.79 -7.68
N GLU A 29 36.54 -13.71 -8.09
CA GLU A 29 36.62 -13.28 -9.49
C GLU A 29 37.37 -14.27 -10.39
N ASN A 30 38.19 -15.16 -9.82
CA ASN A 30 38.96 -16.14 -10.58
C ASN A 30 38.13 -17.36 -11.00
N GLU A 31 36.96 -17.56 -10.40
CA GLU A 31 36.11 -18.72 -10.70
C GLU A 31 35.31 -18.55 -11.99
N VAL A 32 35.25 -19.62 -12.78
CA VAL A 32 34.50 -19.63 -14.05
C VAL A 32 32.99 -19.60 -13.76
N LEU A 33 32.23 -18.87 -14.58
CA LEU A 33 30.77 -18.75 -14.46
C LEU A 33 30.07 -20.10 -14.31
N ASP A 34 30.50 -21.12 -15.05
CA ASP A 34 29.94 -22.47 -14.97
C ASP A 34 30.12 -23.12 -13.59
N TYR A 35 31.23 -22.88 -12.90
CA TYR A 35 31.46 -23.37 -11.55
C TYR A 35 30.54 -22.65 -10.55
N LYS A 36 30.39 -21.33 -10.69
CA LYS A 36 29.47 -20.52 -9.88
C LYS A 36 28.02 -21.00 -10.02
N LEU A 37 27.57 -21.25 -11.25
CA LEU A 37 26.23 -21.76 -11.52
C LEU A 37 26.00 -23.16 -10.94
N GLU A 38 27.01 -24.03 -11.00
CA GLU A 38 26.90 -25.37 -10.43
C GLU A 38 26.87 -25.32 -8.88
N SER A 39 27.62 -24.41 -8.26
CA SER A 39 27.54 -24.13 -6.81
C SER A 39 26.14 -23.70 -6.40
N ILE A 40 25.56 -22.69 -7.08
CA ILE A 40 24.18 -22.22 -6.83
C ILE A 40 23.20 -23.40 -6.92
N LYS A 41 23.33 -24.22 -7.96
CA LYS A 41 22.45 -25.38 -8.15
C LYS A 41 22.55 -26.39 -7.02
N TYR A 42 23.75 -26.71 -6.53
CA TYR A 42 23.94 -27.66 -5.44
C TYR A 42 23.41 -27.13 -4.11
N ILE A 43 23.64 -25.86 -3.82
CA ILE A 43 23.17 -25.21 -2.60
C ILE A 43 21.64 -25.10 -2.62
N GLY A 44 21.06 -24.71 -3.75
CA GLY A 44 19.61 -24.71 -3.96
C GLY A 44 19.00 -26.10 -3.78
N ALA A 45 19.66 -27.15 -4.27
CA ALA A 45 19.20 -28.53 -4.06
C ALA A 45 19.23 -28.94 -2.59
N ALA A 46 20.28 -28.57 -1.84
CA ALA A 46 20.37 -28.85 -0.41
C ALA A 46 19.26 -28.14 0.38
N LEU A 47 18.96 -26.87 0.06
CA LEU A 47 17.86 -26.12 0.68
C LEU A 47 16.49 -26.73 0.36
N ILE A 48 16.30 -27.27 -0.85
CA ILE A 48 15.05 -27.97 -1.22
C ILE A 48 14.90 -29.27 -0.44
N THR A 49 15.97 -30.07 -0.30
CA THR A 49 15.92 -31.31 0.51
C THR A 49 15.52 -31.02 1.95
N VAL A 50 16.03 -29.92 2.52
CA VAL A 50 15.64 -29.47 3.87
C VAL A 50 14.15 -29.15 3.92
N LYS A 51 13.64 -28.39 2.94
CA LYS A 51 12.22 -28.07 2.84
C LYS A 51 11.37 -29.34 2.74
N GLU A 52 11.77 -30.31 1.91
CA GLU A 52 11.06 -31.58 1.75
C GLU A 52 11.01 -32.36 3.07
N ALA A 53 12.13 -32.45 3.79
CA ALA A 53 12.16 -33.07 5.12
C ALA A 53 11.26 -32.34 6.14
N VAL A 54 11.17 -31.01 6.07
CA VAL A 54 10.25 -30.23 6.91
C VAL A 54 8.79 -30.57 6.59
N ASP A 55 8.43 -30.67 5.31
CA ASP A 55 7.06 -30.99 4.90
C ASP A 55 6.68 -32.44 5.25
N GLU A 56 7.56 -33.41 5.01
CA GLU A 56 7.33 -34.82 5.40
C GLU A 56 7.04 -34.95 6.90
N HIS A 57 7.83 -34.29 7.75
CA HIS A 57 7.61 -34.31 9.19
C HIS A 57 6.30 -33.61 9.63
N ARG A 58 5.82 -32.63 8.86
CA ARG A 58 4.55 -31.94 9.12
C ARG A 58 3.35 -32.81 8.74
N ASP A 59 3.44 -33.52 7.62
CA ASP A 59 2.37 -34.43 7.18
C ASP A 59 2.21 -35.62 8.15
N ASP A 60 3.29 -36.07 8.79
CA ASP A 60 3.28 -37.15 9.79
C ASP A 60 2.79 -36.71 11.18
N THR A 61 2.71 -35.40 11.47
CA THR A 61 2.32 -34.92 12.80
C THR A 61 0.79 -34.81 12.93
N VAL A 62 0.20 -35.66 13.77
CA VAL A 62 -1.26 -35.76 14.02
C VAL A 62 -1.85 -34.51 14.70
N LEU A 63 -1.02 -33.67 15.32
CA LEU A 63 -1.44 -32.45 16.01
C LEU A 63 -1.30 -31.26 15.08
N ASP A 64 -2.43 -30.69 14.66
CA ASP A 64 -2.50 -29.39 13.99
C ASP A 64 -2.14 -28.29 15.01
N ILE A 65 -0.83 -28.09 15.18
CA ILE A 65 -0.32 -26.87 15.80
C ILE A 65 -0.53 -25.82 14.71
N GLY A 66 -1.61 -25.05 14.80
CA GLY A 66 -1.93 -24.00 13.83
C GLY A 66 -0.73 -23.07 13.56
N ASN A 67 -0.89 -22.13 12.62
CA ASN A 67 0.19 -21.24 12.15
C ASN A 67 0.95 -20.45 13.22
N ASP A 68 0.55 -20.49 14.49
CA ASP A 68 1.02 -19.59 15.53
C ASP A 68 2.42 -19.87 16.09
N VAL A 69 3.07 -21.02 15.84
CA VAL A 69 4.48 -21.20 16.27
C VAL A 69 5.26 -22.24 15.44
N ARG A 70 5.47 -22.00 14.14
CA ARG A 70 6.44 -22.81 13.37
C ARG A 70 7.82 -22.16 13.48
N TRP A 71 8.83 -22.92 13.92
CA TRP A 71 10.21 -22.42 14.02
C TRP A 71 10.76 -21.90 12.67
N THR A 72 10.25 -22.41 11.56
CA THR A 72 10.57 -21.98 10.20
C THR A 72 10.05 -20.59 9.83
N GLN A 73 9.06 -20.05 10.55
CA GLN A 73 8.56 -18.69 10.36
C GLN A 73 9.50 -17.64 10.99
N GLU A 74 10.46 -18.07 11.81
CA GLU A 74 11.42 -17.15 12.41
C GLU A 74 12.28 -16.50 11.32
N LYS A 75 12.33 -15.17 11.30
CA LYS A 75 12.98 -14.38 10.24
C LYS A 75 14.43 -14.80 9.97
N HIS A 76 15.15 -15.24 11.00
CA HIS A 76 16.53 -15.67 10.87
C HIS A 76 16.68 -17.06 10.21
N ILE A 77 15.65 -17.90 10.24
CA ILE A 77 15.61 -19.19 9.53
C ILE A 77 15.34 -18.98 8.05
N LEU A 78 14.49 -18.00 7.69
CA LEU A 78 14.20 -17.67 6.29
C LEU A 78 15.33 -16.88 5.60
N LYS A 79 16.18 -16.20 6.36
CA LYS A 79 17.23 -15.33 5.82
C LYS A 79 18.18 -16.04 4.83
N PRO A 80 18.71 -17.25 5.11
CA PRO A 80 19.52 -18.00 4.14
C PRO A 80 18.78 -18.28 2.83
N PHE A 81 17.52 -18.71 2.89
CA PHE A 81 16.72 -19.00 1.70
C PHE A 81 16.48 -17.74 0.84
N ILE A 82 16.15 -16.61 1.48
CA ILE A 82 15.97 -15.32 0.80
C ILE A 82 17.28 -14.86 0.15
N LYS A 83 18.39 -15.05 0.84
CA LYS A 83 19.72 -14.66 0.37
C LYS A 83 20.17 -15.52 -0.82
N HIS A 84 19.99 -16.84 -0.74
CA HIS A 84 20.20 -17.75 -1.85
C HIS A 84 19.32 -17.38 -3.05
N LEU A 85 18.03 -17.09 -2.86
CA LEU A 85 17.16 -16.62 -3.93
C LEU A 85 17.70 -15.36 -4.60
N SER A 86 18.21 -14.39 -3.82
CA SER A 86 18.80 -13.18 -4.38
C SER A 86 20.04 -13.48 -5.25
N ILE A 87 20.91 -14.40 -4.82
CA ILE A 87 22.07 -14.84 -5.59
C ILE A 87 21.60 -15.54 -6.87
N LEU A 88 20.67 -16.49 -6.74
CA LEU A 88 20.12 -17.26 -7.84
C LEU A 88 19.52 -16.35 -8.91
N PHE A 89 18.66 -15.40 -8.55
CA PHE A 89 18.05 -14.47 -9.53
C PHE A 89 19.09 -13.62 -10.27
N ASN A 90 20.12 -13.12 -9.57
CA ASN A 90 21.18 -12.33 -10.21
C ASN A 90 21.94 -13.14 -11.27
N TYR A 91 22.09 -14.45 -11.06
CA TYR A 91 22.79 -15.33 -12.01
C TYR A 91 21.86 -15.93 -13.06
N LEU A 92 20.56 -15.98 -12.82
CA LEU A 92 19.58 -16.50 -13.76
C LEU A 92 19.60 -15.71 -15.08
N ASP A 93 19.80 -14.38 -15.01
CA ASP A 93 19.92 -13.48 -16.17
C ASP A 93 21.17 -13.75 -17.02
N HIS A 94 22.21 -14.38 -16.44
CA HIS A 94 23.42 -14.76 -17.16
C HIS A 94 23.30 -16.11 -17.88
N VAL A 95 22.22 -16.86 -17.61
CA VAL A 95 21.95 -18.14 -18.27
C VAL A 95 20.96 -17.93 -19.40
N GLY A 96 21.28 -18.41 -20.61
CA GLY A 96 20.34 -18.34 -21.73
C GLY A 96 19.03 -19.10 -21.43
N ARG A 97 17.87 -18.48 -21.68
CA ARG A 97 16.55 -19.06 -21.34
C ARG A 97 16.29 -20.45 -21.92
N ASP A 98 16.82 -20.72 -23.11
CA ASP A 98 16.66 -22.02 -23.79
C ASP A 98 17.56 -23.12 -23.19
N SER A 99 18.39 -22.78 -22.21
CA SER A 99 19.30 -23.72 -21.54
C SER A 99 18.54 -24.64 -20.58
N PRO A 100 18.85 -25.95 -20.53
CA PRO A 100 18.35 -26.82 -19.47
C PRO A 100 18.80 -26.36 -18.07
N LYS A 101 19.93 -25.64 -17.97
CA LYS A 101 20.38 -25.04 -16.71
C LYS A 101 19.42 -23.95 -16.23
N TYR A 102 18.91 -23.12 -17.15
CA TYR A 102 17.94 -22.07 -16.82
C TYR A 102 16.67 -22.68 -16.25
N ALA A 103 16.10 -23.67 -16.93
CA ALA A 103 14.90 -24.37 -16.47
C ALA A 103 15.10 -25.03 -15.09
N ALA A 104 16.26 -25.63 -14.84
CA ALA A 104 16.57 -26.23 -13.54
C ALA A 104 16.66 -25.19 -12.42
N LEU A 105 17.39 -24.09 -12.63
CA LEU A 105 17.52 -23.02 -11.64
C LEU A 105 16.21 -22.27 -11.42
N LEU A 106 15.43 -22.03 -12.47
CA LEU A 106 14.09 -21.44 -12.37
C LEU A 106 13.15 -22.33 -11.55
N LYS A 107 13.20 -23.65 -11.78
CA LYS A 107 12.43 -24.60 -10.96
C LYS A 107 12.83 -24.49 -9.48
N GLN A 108 14.13 -24.45 -9.17
CA GLN A 108 14.60 -24.28 -7.79
C GLN A 108 14.13 -22.97 -7.17
N SER A 109 14.20 -21.86 -7.93
CA SER A 109 13.74 -20.56 -7.44
C SER A 109 12.26 -20.58 -7.10
N VAL A 110 11.42 -21.25 -7.89
CA VAL A 110 9.99 -21.44 -7.60
C VAL A 110 9.77 -22.23 -6.30
N PHE A 111 10.47 -23.35 -6.11
CA PHE A 111 10.31 -24.18 -4.91
C PHE A 111 10.72 -23.42 -3.63
N ILE A 112 11.88 -22.76 -3.67
CA ILE A 112 12.39 -22.03 -2.51
C ILE A 112 11.53 -20.79 -2.24
N SER A 113 11.08 -20.08 -3.28
CA SER A 113 10.15 -18.95 -3.15
C SER A 113 8.83 -19.37 -2.53
N ALA A 114 8.25 -20.49 -2.98
CA ALA A 114 7.02 -21.01 -2.43
C ALA A 114 7.16 -21.38 -0.95
N PHE A 115 8.30 -21.96 -0.55
CA PHE A 115 8.59 -22.22 0.86
C PHE A 115 8.66 -20.93 1.67
N VAL A 116 9.47 -19.97 1.25
CA VAL A 116 9.63 -18.69 1.98
C VAL A 116 8.28 -17.97 2.12
N MET A 117 7.51 -17.85 1.04
CA MET A 117 6.20 -17.20 1.08
C MET A 117 5.20 -17.96 1.94
N ASN A 118 5.25 -19.30 1.99
CA ASN A 118 4.39 -20.08 2.87
C ASN A 118 4.65 -19.80 4.35
N GLU A 119 5.92 -19.56 4.71
CA GLU A 119 6.36 -19.29 6.09
C GLU A 119 6.28 -17.80 6.49
N GLN A 120 6.01 -16.90 5.55
CA GLN A 120 5.80 -15.49 5.84
C GLN A 120 4.40 -15.21 6.40
N THR A 121 4.31 -14.19 7.25
CA THR A 121 3.02 -13.66 7.71
C THR A 121 2.25 -13.05 6.53
N PHE A 122 0.92 -12.87 6.70
CA PHE A 122 0.10 -12.24 5.67
C PHE A 122 0.64 -10.86 5.25
N ASP A 123 1.05 -10.03 6.21
CA ASP A 123 1.57 -8.69 5.96
C ASP A 123 2.96 -8.72 5.30
N ASP A 124 3.86 -9.59 5.75
CA ASP A 124 5.22 -9.71 5.18
C ASP A 124 5.19 -10.19 3.71
N ARG A 125 4.12 -10.88 3.29
CA ARG A 125 3.92 -11.35 1.92
C ARG A 125 3.47 -10.27 0.95
N GLN A 126 2.83 -9.20 1.44
CA GLN A 126 2.26 -8.19 0.55
C GLN A 126 3.37 -7.39 -0.13
N ASN A 127 3.29 -7.24 -1.46
CA ASN A 127 4.37 -6.67 -2.29
C ASN A 127 5.71 -7.39 -2.10
N SER A 128 5.70 -8.73 -2.15
CA SER A 128 6.89 -9.53 -1.94
C SER A 128 8.03 -9.15 -2.90
N SER A 129 9.22 -8.93 -2.35
CA SER A 129 10.44 -8.67 -3.14
C SER A 129 10.83 -9.86 -4.02
N ILE A 130 10.45 -11.08 -3.61
CA ILE A 130 10.68 -12.31 -4.38
C ILE A 130 9.86 -12.28 -5.66
N LEU A 131 8.60 -11.88 -5.58
CA LEU A 131 7.74 -11.75 -6.77
C LEU A 131 8.22 -10.62 -7.69
N ALA A 132 8.74 -9.52 -7.13
CA ALA A 132 9.37 -8.48 -7.93
C ALA A 132 10.53 -9.04 -8.77
N LYS A 133 11.35 -9.95 -8.23
CA LYS A 133 12.42 -10.62 -8.98
C LYS A 133 11.92 -11.49 -10.12
N PHE A 134 10.87 -12.27 -9.93
CA PHE A 134 10.24 -13.01 -11.04
C PHE A 134 9.72 -12.08 -12.15
N LEU A 135 9.17 -10.93 -11.78
CA LEU A 135 8.72 -9.92 -12.75
C LEU A 135 9.89 -9.27 -13.51
N GLU A 136 11.02 -9.00 -12.84
CA GLU A 136 12.25 -8.46 -13.46
C GLU A 136 12.81 -9.41 -14.52
N ILE A 137 12.85 -10.72 -14.24
CA ILE A 137 13.26 -11.74 -15.20
C ILE A 137 12.16 -12.14 -16.20
N SER A 138 11.09 -11.35 -16.32
CA SER A 138 9.96 -11.56 -17.25
C SER A 138 9.19 -12.88 -17.08
N GLU A 139 9.33 -13.56 -15.95
CA GLU A 139 8.58 -14.78 -15.61
C GLU A 139 7.21 -14.42 -14.98
N HIS A 140 6.41 -13.66 -15.73
CA HIS A 140 5.15 -13.08 -15.25
C HIS A 140 4.12 -14.13 -14.85
N ALA A 141 4.01 -15.22 -15.61
CA ALA A 141 3.04 -16.29 -15.31
C ALA A 141 3.31 -16.92 -13.94
N ILE A 142 4.59 -17.21 -13.65
CA ILE A 142 5.04 -17.77 -12.38
C ILE A 142 4.80 -16.78 -11.24
N ALA A 143 5.14 -15.51 -11.44
CA ALA A 143 4.90 -14.47 -10.44
C ALA A 143 3.41 -14.35 -10.07
N VAL A 144 2.52 -14.37 -11.07
CA VAL A 144 1.07 -14.31 -10.86
C VAL A 144 0.56 -15.57 -10.16
N GLU A 145 1.04 -16.75 -10.53
CA GLU A 145 0.63 -18.01 -9.89
C GLU A 145 1.05 -18.06 -8.40
N LEU A 146 2.28 -17.68 -8.09
CA LEU A 146 2.77 -17.58 -6.72
C LEU A 146 1.99 -16.53 -5.93
N ALA A 147 1.75 -15.35 -6.51
CA ALA A 147 0.98 -14.29 -5.86
C ALA A 147 -0.47 -14.73 -5.57
N LYS A 148 -1.12 -15.44 -6.50
CA LYS A 148 -2.45 -16.02 -6.29
C LYS A 148 -2.43 -17.07 -5.17
N ARG A 149 -1.48 -18.01 -5.23
CA ARG A 149 -1.36 -19.10 -4.26
C ARG A 149 -1.14 -18.61 -2.83
N PHE A 150 -0.32 -17.58 -2.65
CA PHE A 150 0.07 -17.06 -1.35
C PHE A 150 -0.66 -15.77 -0.96
N GLN A 151 -1.68 -15.37 -1.71
CA GLN A 151 -2.53 -14.22 -1.41
C GLN A 151 -1.74 -12.90 -1.27
N ASP A 152 -0.72 -12.66 -2.12
CA ASP A 152 -0.12 -11.33 -2.28
C ASP A 152 -1.06 -10.48 -3.15
N TYR A 153 -2.10 -9.97 -2.50
CA TYR A 153 -3.13 -9.17 -3.14
C TYR A 153 -2.55 -7.88 -3.71
N LYS A 154 -1.60 -7.21 -3.02
CA LYS A 154 -1.01 -5.97 -3.54
C LYS A 154 -0.32 -6.18 -4.88
N THR A 155 0.46 -7.24 -5.03
CA THR A 155 1.10 -7.56 -6.31
C THR A 155 0.06 -7.86 -7.39
N ILE A 156 -0.95 -8.68 -7.09
CA ILE A 156 -2.03 -9.02 -8.03
C ILE A 156 -2.80 -7.78 -8.49
N ILE A 157 -3.19 -6.91 -7.56
CA ILE A 157 -3.92 -5.67 -7.83
C ILE A 157 -3.06 -4.72 -8.67
N ARG A 158 -1.78 -4.54 -8.31
CA ARG A 158 -0.84 -3.69 -9.05
C ARG A 158 -0.68 -4.16 -10.49
N LEU A 159 -0.55 -5.47 -10.72
CA LEU A 159 -0.43 -6.04 -12.06
C LEU A 159 -1.72 -5.86 -12.88
N ALA A 160 -2.89 -6.07 -12.27
CA ALA A 160 -4.16 -5.80 -12.94
C ALA A 160 -4.33 -4.31 -13.28
N CYS A 161 -3.91 -3.42 -12.38
CA CYS A 161 -4.03 -1.98 -12.60
C CYS A 161 -3.09 -1.43 -13.65
N ALA A 162 -2.03 -2.16 -14.00
CA ALA A 162 -1.16 -1.82 -15.12
C ALA A 162 -1.80 -2.10 -16.50
N LEU A 163 -2.93 -2.83 -16.56
CA LEU A 163 -3.66 -3.11 -17.79
C LEU A 163 -4.56 -1.93 -18.21
N PRO A 164 -4.94 -1.85 -19.50
CA PRO A 164 -5.94 -0.88 -19.98
C PRO A 164 -7.28 -1.01 -19.23
N ASP A 165 -8.04 0.09 -19.14
CA ASP A 165 -9.26 0.18 -18.30
C ASP A 165 -10.23 -1.00 -18.44
N LEU A 166 -10.55 -1.42 -19.67
CA LEU A 166 -11.49 -2.53 -19.92
C LEU A 166 -10.95 -3.86 -19.39
N GLU A 167 -9.68 -4.14 -19.65
CA GLU A 167 -9.01 -5.36 -19.20
C GLU A 167 -8.78 -5.34 -17.69
N ARG A 168 -8.40 -4.19 -17.12
CA ARG A 168 -8.27 -3.99 -15.68
C ARG A 168 -9.57 -4.36 -14.98
N LYS A 169 -10.71 -3.80 -15.40
CA LYS A 169 -12.02 -4.07 -14.79
C LYS A 169 -12.38 -5.55 -14.85
N ALA A 170 -12.21 -6.18 -16.02
CA ALA A 170 -12.46 -7.62 -16.19
C ALA A 170 -11.54 -8.47 -15.29
N LYS A 171 -10.26 -8.11 -15.19
CA LYS A 171 -9.28 -8.86 -14.39
C LYS A 171 -9.50 -8.72 -12.88
N ILE A 172 -9.87 -7.52 -12.44
CA ILE A 172 -10.22 -7.28 -11.04
C ILE A 172 -11.46 -8.08 -10.65
N GLU A 173 -12.47 -8.15 -11.52
CA GLU A 173 -13.66 -8.97 -11.26
C GLU A 173 -13.33 -10.47 -11.16
N GLU A 174 -12.52 -10.99 -12.09
CA GLU A 174 -12.00 -12.37 -12.00
C GLU A 174 -11.32 -12.63 -10.65
N TYR A 175 -10.54 -11.67 -10.14
CA TYR A 175 -9.84 -11.82 -8.86
C TYR A 175 -10.77 -11.70 -7.66
N LYS A 176 -11.77 -10.82 -7.70
CA LYS A 176 -12.83 -10.78 -6.68
C LYS A 176 -13.53 -12.12 -6.57
N GLU A 177 -13.93 -12.71 -7.69
CA GLU A 177 -14.56 -14.03 -7.73
C GLU A 177 -13.60 -15.13 -7.23
N PHE A 178 -12.34 -15.13 -7.71
CA PHE A 178 -11.35 -16.14 -7.36
C PHE A 178 -11.03 -16.17 -5.86
N PHE A 179 -10.81 -15.01 -5.25
CA PHE A 179 -10.46 -14.95 -3.82
C PHE A 179 -11.70 -14.97 -2.92
N SER A 180 -12.82 -14.40 -3.36
CA SER A 180 -14.05 -14.28 -2.58
C SER A 180 -13.79 -13.83 -1.13
N SER A 181 -12.86 -12.89 -0.94
CA SER A 181 -12.33 -12.48 0.36
C SER A 181 -12.49 -10.98 0.58
N GLY A 182 -13.01 -10.60 1.74
CA GLY A 182 -13.12 -9.20 2.15
C GLY A 182 -11.75 -8.51 2.29
N ASP A 183 -10.70 -9.27 2.63
CA ASP A 183 -9.34 -8.73 2.73
C ASP A 183 -8.80 -8.29 1.36
N PHE A 184 -9.13 -9.03 0.31
CA PHE A 184 -8.79 -8.64 -1.06
C PHE A 184 -9.51 -7.34 -1.45
N CYS A 185 -10.82 -7.24 -1.18
CA CYS A 185 -11.60 -6.04 -1.46
C CYS A 185 -11.06 -4.82 -0.70
N ASN A 186 -10.79 -4.95 0.61
CA ASN A 186 -10.20 -3.88 1.40
C ASN A 186 -8.86 -3.40 0.82
N MET A 187 -7.98 -4.33 0.45
CA MET A 187 -6.67 -3.99 -0.11
C MET A 187 -6.78 -3.36 -1.50
N LEU A 188 -7.76 -3.78 -2.31
CA LEU A 188 -8.09 -3.14 -3.58
C LEU A 188 -8.53 -1.68 -3.38
N TYR A 189 -9.39 -1.43 -2.40
CA TYR A 189 -9.90 -0.08 -2.11
C TYR A 189 -8.80 0.84 -1.59
N GLU A 190 -7.91 0.33 -0.72
CA GLU A 190 -6.70 1.04 -0.29
C GLU A 190 -5.81 1.39 -1.50
N TYR A 191 -5.56 0.42 -2.39
CA TYR A 191 -4.75 0.64 -3.57
C TYR A 191 -5.35 1.69 -4.51
N TYR A 192 -6.67 1.66 -4.75
CA TYR A 192 -7.37 2.66 -5.55
C TYR A 192 -7.26 4.05 -4.96
N LEU A 193 -7.39 4.18 -3.64
CA LEU A 193 -7.24 5.45 -2.95
C LEU A 193 -5.82 6.01 -3.05
N GLU A 194 -4.81 5.17 -2.81
CA GLU A 194 -3.39 5.57 -2.83
C GLU A 194 -2.91 5.98 -4.23
N ASN A 195 -3.40 5.30 -5.28
CA ASN A 195 -2.95 5.50 -6.66
C ASN A 195 -3.87 6.42 -7.48
N GLY A 196 -4.90 7.01 -6.86
CA GLY A 196 -5.77 8.00 -7.51
C GLY A 196 -6.85 7.42 -8.42
N TYR A 197 -7.18 6.14 -8.31
CA TYR A 197 -8.30 5.48 -9.01
C TYR A 197 -9.65 5.75 -8.33
N MET A 198 -9.89 6.99 -7.90
CA MET A 198 -11.08 7.38 -7.15
C MET A 198 -12.38 7.12 -7.94
N ARG A 199 -12.34 7.31 -9.26
CA ARG A 199 -13.49 7.02 -10.13
C ARG A 199 -13.89 5.55 -10.06
N ASP A 200 -12.92 4.66 -10.23
CA ASP A 200 -13.17 3.22 -10.19
C ASP A 200 -13.66 2.80 -8.79
N LEU A 201 -13.12 3.39 -7.71
CA LEU A 201 -13.58 3.14 -6.35
C LEU A 201 -15.04 3.58 -6.10
N LEU A 202 -15.43 4.73 -6.63
CA LEU A 202 -16.80 5.24 -6.52
C LEU A 202 -17.80 4.39 -7.33
N GLU A 203 -17.40 3.85 -8.48
CA GLU A 203 -18.25 2.98 -9.30
C GLU A 203 -18.61 1.65 -8.60
N VAL A 204 -17.80 1.18 -7.65
CA VAL A 204 -18.10 -0.04 -6.88
C VAL A 204 -19.28 0.24 -5.96
N LYS A 205 -20.36 -0.57 -6.01
CA LYS A 205 -21.59 -0.41 -5.19
C LYS A 205 -21.82 -1.54 -4.20
N GLU A 206 -20.77 -2.26 -3.85
CA GLU A 206 -20.82 -3.38 -2.92
C GLU A 206 -20.85 -2.91 -1.46
N PRO A 207 -21.50 -3.65 -0.54
CA PRO A 207 -21.56 -3.29 0.88
C PRO A 207 -20.19 -3.10 1.54
N ASP A 208 -19.19 -3.88 1.12
CA ASP A 208 -17.83 -3.78 1.64
C ASP A 208 -17.17 -2.44 1.29
N ALA A 209 -17.48 -1.90 0.11
CA ALA A 209 -17.02 -0.58 -0.29
C ALA A 209 -17.67 0.51 0.57
N ASP A 210 -18.96 0.38 0.91
CA ASP A 210 -19.65 1.31 1.81
C ASP A 210 -19.06 1.28 3.22
N LEU A 211 -18.70 0.10 3.73
CA LEU A 211 -18.00 -0.04 5.00
C LEU A 211 -16.61 0.63 4.95
N PHE A 212 -15.87 0.45 3.85
CA PHE A 212 -14.58 1.12 3.63
C PHE A 212 -14.71 2.66 3.61
N PHE A 213 -15.70 3.20 2.90
CA PHE A 213 -15.96 4.63 2.91
C PHE A 213 -16.38 5.15 4.29
N ALA A 214 -17.11 4.35 5.08
CA ALA A 214 -17.49 4.72 6.44
C ALA A 214 -16.31 4.77 7.41
N THR A 215 -15.30 3.91 7.25
CA THR A 215 -14.07 3.96 8.05
C THR A 215 -13.17 5.12 7.62
N GLN A 216 -13.15 5.46 6.33
CA GLN A 216 -12.31 6.50 5.77
C GLN A 216 -12.95 7.90 5.81
N THR A 217 -12.82 8.57 6.96
CA THR A 217 -13.42 9.90 7.18
C THR A 217 -13.06 10.98 6.16
N ASN A 218 -11.91 10.88 5.48
CA ASN A 218 -11.45 11.87 4.50
C ASN A 218 -12.19 11.83 3.15
N ILE A 219 -12.76 10.68 2.81
CA ILE A 219 -13.38 10.43 1.50
C ILE A 219 -14.83 9.94 1.59
N GLY A 220 -15.31 9.54 2.78
CA GLY A 220 -16.68 9.03 2.97
C GLY A 220 -17.76 9.99 2.48
N TRP A 221 -17.53 11.30 2.56
CA TRP A 221 -18.46 12.31 2.04
C TRP A 221 -18.70 12.19 0.52
N MET A 222 -17.76 11.67 -0.26
CA MET A 222 -17.94 11.50 -1.71
C MET A 222 -18.97 10.41 -1.99
N ARG A 223 -18.93 9.32 -1.22
CA ARG A 223 -19.93 8.26 -1.29
C ARG A 223 -21.29 8.72 -0.81
N ASP A 224 -21.33 9.48 0.29
CA ASP A 224 -22.58 10.07 0.79
C ASP A 224 -23.24 10.97 -0.29
N LEU A 225 -22.45 11.76 -1.04
CA LEU A 225 -22.97 12.56 -2.15
C LEU A 225 -23.52 11.72 -3.30
N GLU A 226 -22.85 10.63 -3.67
CA GLU A 226 -23.30 9.76 -4.76
C GLU A 226 -24.59 9.02 -4.41
N ASN A 227 -24.77 8.67 -3.13
CA ASN A 227 -25.99 8.06 -2.62
C ASN A 227 -27.14 9.07 -2.42
N GLY A 228 -26.87 10.38 -2.55
CA GLY A 228 -27.85 11.45 -2.34
C GLY A 228 -28.02 11.86 -0.86
N ASP A 229 -27.18 11.36 0.04
CA ASP A 229 -27.19 11.69 1.47
C ASP A 229 -26.49 13.02 1.75
N PHE A 230 -27.04 14.11 1.19
CA PHE A 230 -26.46 15.45 1.29
C PHE A 230 -26.27 15.95 2.74
N ALA A 231 -27.19 15.57 3.63
CA ALA A 231 -27.11 15.85 5.08
C ALA A 231 -25.85 15.28 5.72
N LYS A 232 -25.57 14.01 5.46
CA LYS A 232 -24.39 13.36 6.03
C LYS A 232 -23.11 13.92 5.39
N ALA A 233 -23.13 14.15 4.07
CA ALA A 233 -22.01 14.74 3.36
C ALA A 233 -21.65 16.13 3.88
N CYS A 234 -22.62 17.01 4.10
CA CYS A 234 -22.38 18.39 4.54
C CYS A 234 -21.73 18.44 5.94
N HIS A 235 -22.19 17.61 6.87
CA HIS A 235 -21.63 17.49 8.22
C HIS A 235 -20.21 16.91 8.21
N THR A 236 -19.96 15.88 7.39
CA THR A 236 -18.63 15.30 7.22
C THR A 236 -17.66 16.32 6.63
N LEU A 237 -18.05 17.03 5.56
CA LEU A 237 -17.25 18.07 4.92
C LEU A 237 -16.88 19.22 5.87
N LYS A 238 -17.83 19.66 6.71
CA LYS A 238 -17.58 20.68 7.75
C LYS A 238 -16.64 20.17 8.85
N THR A 239 -16.74 18.88 9.20
CA THR A 239 -15.84 18.27 10.18
C THR A 239 -14.42 18.19 9.62
N LEU A 240 -14.27 17.80 8.35
CA LEU A 240 -12.97 17.78 7.67
C LEU A 240 -12.37 19.17 7.55
N SER A 241 -13.16 20.19 7.20
CA SER A 241 -12.65 21.56 7.10
C SER A 241 -12.11 22.10 8.43
N ARG A 242 -12.67 21.66 9.57
CA ARG A 242 -12.14 22.02 10.90
C ARG A 242 -10.80 21.35 11.21
N LYS A 243 -10.55 20.16 10.67
CA LYS A 243 -9.26 19.46 10.80
C LYS A 243 -8.19 20.05 9.86
N SER A 244 -8.58 20.58 8.70
CA SER A 244 -7.68 21.17 7.70
C SER A 244 -7.23 22.60 8.01
N ASN A 245 -6.85 22.92 9.25
CA ASN A 245 -6.40 24.28 9.60
C ASN A 245 -5.03 24.66 9.02
N ASP A 246 -4.25 23.69 8.58
CA ASP A 246 -2.91 23.92 8.01
C ASP A 246 -2.95 24.31 6.52
N ASP A 247 -4.12 24.15 5.88
CA ASP A 247 -4.32 24.44 4.47
C ASP A 247 -5.64 25.20 4.27
N VAL A 248 -5.56 26.52 4.24
CA VAL A 248 -6.70 27.43 4.08
C VAL A 248 -7.40 27.23 2.73
N ILE A 249 -6.66 26.81 1.70
CA ILE A 249 -7.16 26.53 0.37
C ILE A 249 -8.06 25.30 0.40
N LEU A 250 -7.58 24.21 1.00
CA LEU A 250 -8.34 22.97 1.17
C LEU A 250 -9.56 23.21 2.06
N LYS A 251 -9.37 23.92 3.18
CA LYS A 251 -10.45 24.31 4.10
C LYS A 251 -11.56 25.08 3.38
N ARG A 252 -11.20 26.04 2.52
CA ARG A 252 -12.19 26.79 1.70
C ARG A 252 -12.94 25.89 0.73
N ARG A 253 -12.26 24.98 0.04
CA ARG A 253 -12.90 24.02 -0.89
C ARG A 253 -13.89 23.14 -0.15
N LEU A 254 -13.48 22.55 0.98
CA LEU A 254 -14.34 21.71 1.82
C LEU A 254 -15.57 22.47 2.35
N LEU A 255 -15.40 23.70 2.85
CA LEU A 255 -16.53 24.55 3.29
C LEU A 255 -17.46 24.93 2.13
N SER A 256 -16.91 25.15 0.94
CA SER A 256 -17.71 25.46 -0.25
C SER A 256 -18.56 24.25 -0.66
N PHE A 257 -17.97 23.04 -0.65
CA PHE A 257 -18.72 21.81 -0.88
C PHE A 257 -19.73 21.52 0.22
N ALA A 258 -19.39 21.77 1.49
CA ALA A 258 -20.33 21.62 2.61
C ALA A 258 -21.55 22.53 2.42
N LYS A 259 -21.32 23.78 2.01
CA LYS A 259 -22.39 24.73 1.69
C LYS A 259 -23.25 24.26 0.52
N LEU A 260 -22.64 23.80 -0.57
CA LEU A 260 -23.39 23.32 -1.74
C LEU A 260 -24.22 22.08 -1.40
N SER A 261 -23.65 21.14 -0.64
CA SER A 261 -24.36 19.94 -0.18
C SER A 261 -25.56 20.30 0.69
N ALA A 262 -25.38 21.20 1.67
CA ALA A 262 -26.50 21.67 2.51
C ALA A 262 -27.60 22.39 1.70
N LEU A 263 -27.25 23.06 0.59
CA LEU A 263 -28.23 23.70 -0.30
C LEU A 263 -29.01 22.70 -1.17
N CYS A 264 -28.50 21.48 -1.32
CA CYS A 264 -29.18 20.39 -2.03
C CYS A 264 -30.13 19.59 -1.13
N GLU A 265 -30.14 19.82 0.18
CA GLU A 265 -31.06 19.18 1.11
C GLU A 265 -32.46 19.79 1.04
N ASP A 266 -33.48 18.94 1.12
CA ASP A 266 -34.88 19.36 1.18
C ASP A 266 -35.20 20.14 2.47
N GLN A 267 -34.50 19.83 3.57
CA GLN A 267 -34.64 20.50 4.86
C GLN A 267 -33.38 21.30 5.20
N LEU A 268 -33.41 22.58 4.89
CA LEU A 268 -32.30 23.50 5.16
C LEU A 268 -32.15 23.81 6.66
N ASP A 269 -31.07 23.35 7.28
CA ASP A 269 -30.61 23.88 8.57
C ASP A 269 -29.91 25.24 8.37
N ASN A 270 -30.69 26.30 8.56
CA ASN A 270 -30.21 27.68 8.48
C ASN A 270 -29.06 27.97 9.47
N SER A 271 -29.04 27.32 10.64
CA SER A 271 -28.00 27.54 11.65
C SER A 271 -26.66 26.97 11.19
N PHE A 272 -26.68 25.77 10.60
CA PHE A 272 -25.53 25.16 9.98
C PHE A 272 -24.98 26.01 8.83
N LEU A 273 -25.88 26.46 7.95
CA LEU A 273 -25.54 27.24 6.76
C LEU A 273 -24.90 28.59 7.12
N GLU A 274 -25.45 29.31 8.11
CA GLU A 274 -24.85 30.54 8.60
C GLU A 274 -23.47 30.31 9.23
N SER A 275 -23.30 29.22 9.99
CA SER A 275 -21.98 28.86 10.52
C SER A 275 -20.95 28.61 9.40
N VAL A 276 -21.31 27.90 8.33
CA VAL A 276 -20.42 27.70 7.17
C VAL A 276 -20.13 29.01 6.44
N LYS A 277 -21.13 29.89 6.29
CA LYS A 277 -20.95 31.22 5.70
C LYS A 277 -19.99 32.09 6.53
N CYS A 278 -20.08 32.04 7.86
CA CYS A 278 -19.15 32.75 8.75
C CYS A 278 -17.71 32.27 8.54
N ASP A 279 -17.48 30.95 8.50
CA ASP A 279 -16.15 30.38 8.26
C ASP A 279 -15.59 30.81 6.87
N LEU A 280 -16.43 30.82 5.83
CA LEU A 280 -16.05 31.29 4.50
C LEU A 280 -15.74 32.80 4.46
N ARG A 281 -16.48 33.63 5.21
CA ARG A 281 -16.19 35.06 5.33
C ARG A 281 -14.84 35.29 5.99
N LEU A 282 -14.53 34.52 7.03
CA LEU A 282 -13.26 34.60 7.73
C LEU A 282 -12.08 34.30 6.80
N ILE A 283 -12.19 33.25 5.97
CA ILE A 283 -11.20 32.96 4.93
C ILE A 283 -11.09 34.11 3.93
N LYS A 284 -12.22 34.69 3.50
CA LYS A 284 -12.21 35.85 2.59
C LYS A 284 -11.48 37.06 3.19
N HIS A 285 -11.55 37.29 4.49
CA HIS A 285 -10.77 38.33 5.16
C HIS A 285 -9.26 38.00 5.17
N GLN A 286 -8.89 36.73 5.41
CA GLN A 286 -7.50 36.29 5.30
C GLN A 286 -6.95 36.49 3.87
N GLN A 287 -7.74 36.22 2.83
CA GLN A 287 -7.35 36.45 1.43
C GLN A 287 -7.11 37.92 1.08
N LYS A 288 -7.74 38.85 1.80
CA LYS A 288 -7.49 40.29 1.60
C LYS A 288 -6.15 40.72 2.18
N ILE A 289 -5.66 40.04 3.21
CA ILE A 289 -4.37 40.32 3.85
C ILE A 289 -3.22 39.79 2.99
N ASP A 290 -3.37 38.57 2.48
CA ASP A 290 -2.35 37.92 1.65
C ASP A 290 -2.87 37.69 0.23
N SER A 291 -2.46 38.56 -0.69
CA SER A 291 -2.80 38.45 -2.12
C SER A 291 -2.25 37.19 -2.80
N ASN A 292 -1.28 36.50 -2.19
CA ASN A 292 -0.82 35.18 -2.69
C ASN A 292 -1.86 34.07 -2.47
N LEU A 293 -2.92 34.32 -1.68
CA LEU A 293 -4.08 33.43 -1.54
C LEU A 293 -5.11 33.55 -2.68
N GLU A 294 -4.84 34.38 -3.69
CA GLU A 294 -5.59 34.38 -4.96
C GLU A 294 -5.37 33.06 -5.71
N MET A 295 -6.26 32.10 -5.46
CA MET A 295 -6.27 30.85 -6.19
C MET A 295 -6.84 31.00 -7.59
N LYS A 296 -5.99 30.81 -8.59
CA LYS A 296 -6.40 30.22 -9.88
C LYS A 296 -6.88 28.80 -9.59
N PHE A 297 -8.11 28.47 -10.00
CA PHE A 297 -8.68 27.13 -9.83
C PHE A 297 -7.82 26.02 -10.48
N ASP A 298 -6.96 26.37 -11.45
CA ASP A 298 -6.17 25.45 -12.30
C ASP A 298 -4.66 25.38 -11.97
N SER A 299 -4.21 25.83 -10.79
CA SER A 299 -2.77 25.76 -10.45
C SER A 299 -2.34 24.33 -10.14
N SER A 300 -1.64 23.69 -11.08
CA SER A 300 -1.00 22.36 -10.96
C SER A 300 0.21 22.33 -9.99
N LYS A 301 0.66 23.46 -9.45
CA LYS A 301 1.78 23.48 -8.49
C LYS A 301 1.23 23.36 -7.06
N PRO A 302 1.85 22.54 -6.18
CA PRO A 302 1.48 22.52 -4.77
C PRO A 302 1.81 23.90 -4.20
N ALA A 303 0.78 24.70 -3.93
CA ALA A 303 0.95 25.89 -3.12
C ALA A 303 1.53 25.44 -1.77
N SER A 304 2.48 26.20 -1.23
CA SER A 304 2.89 26.00 0.16
C SER A 304 1.65 25.97 1.04
N LYS A 305 1.56 25.01 1.96
CA LYS A 305 0.42 24.90 2.89
C LYS A 305 0.34 26.20 3.69
N ILE A 306 -0.66 27.04 3.40
CA ILE A 306 -0.90 28.28 4.13
C ILE A 306 -1.89 28.00 5.24
N ARG A 307 -1.46 28.20 6.47
CA ARG A 307 -2.29 28.00 7.66
C ARG A 307 -3.48 28.96 7.67
N SER A 308 -4.65 28.46 8.06
CA SER A 308 -5.83 29.27 8.32
C SER A 308 -5.69 30.05 9.62
N TYR A 309 -6.00 31.35 9.58
CA TYR A 309 -5.96 32.24 10.74
C TYR A 309 -7.27 32.18 11.52
N SER A 310 -7.19 32.45 12.82
CA SER A 310 -8.31 32.76 13.69
C SER A 310 -8.80 34.20 13.49
N ALA A 311 -9.98 34.51 14.03
CA ALA A 311 -10.52 35.87 13.99
C ALA A 311 -9.58 36.87 14.69
N GLU A 312 -8.99 36.50 15.84
CA GLU A 312 -8.08 37.37 16.58
C GLU A 312 -6.76 37.61 15.82
N GLU A 313 -6.27 36.61 15.09
CA GLU A 313 -5.07 36.73 14.26
C GLU A 313 -5.32 37.65 13.06
N ILE A 314 -6.48 37.52 12.41
CA ILE A 314 -6.87 38.41 11.30
C ILE A 314 -7.00 39.86 11.78
N ILE A 315 -7.62 40.08 12.94
CA ILE A 315 -7.76 41.43 13.53
C ILE A 315 -6.38 42.00 13.84
N ARG A 316 -5.49 41.24 14.49
CA ARG A 316 -4.12 41.69 14.77
C ARG A 316 -3.34 42.00 13.48
N ALA A 317 -3.50 41.19 12.43
CA ALA A 317 -2.87 41.44 11.15
C ALA A 317 -3.35 42.73 10.49
N HIS A 318 -4.67 43.03 10.54
CA HIS A 318 -5.21 44.30 10.04
C HIS A 318 -4.76 45.51 10.87
N LEU A 319 -4.67 45.37 12.20
CA LEU A 319 -4.23 46.46 13.09
C LEU A 319 -2.74 46.77 12.96
N ASN A 320 -1.93 45.79 12.55
CA ASN A 320 -0.49 45.96 12.34
C ASN A 320 -0.13 46.36 10.90
N ASP A 321 -1.12 46.43 10.00
CA ASP A 321 -0.92 46.94 8.64
C ASP A 321 -0.69 48.45 8.74
N VAL A 322 0.51 48.91 8.38
CA VAL A 322 0.92 50.31 8.45
C VAL A 322 0.09 51.21 7.51
N SER A 323 -0.74 50.62 6.64
CA SER A 323 -1.72 51.34 5.82
C SER A 323 -3.07 51.61 6.51
N CYS A 324 -3.31 51.03 7.69
CA CYS A 324 -4.48 51.34 8.51
C CYS A 324 -4.24 52.67 9.23
N ASP A 325 -4.48 53.77 8.51
CA ASP A 325 -4.56 55.11 9.07
C ASP A 325 -5.73 55.14 10.05
N VAL A 326 -5.43 54.99 11.35
CA VAL A 326 -6.42 54.91 12.44
C VAL A 326 -7.24 56.23 12.55
N ASP A 327 -6.81 57.28 11.87
CA ASP A 327 -7.46 58.60 11.88
C ASP A 327 -8.68 58.73 10.95
N ARG A 328 -9.07 57.69 10.18
CA ARG A 328 -10.28 57.73 9.34
C ARG A 328 -11.55 57.13 9.94
N CYS A 329 -11.51 56.66 11.19
CA CYS A 329 -12.70 56.09 11.85
C CYS A 329 -13.45 57.08 12.75
N PHE A 330 -13.02 58.34 12.85
CA PHE A 330 -13.71 59.39 13.58
C PHE A 330 -13.77 60.70 12.77
N GLU A 331 -14.44 60.67 11.62
CA GLU A 331 -15.09 61.85 11.02
C GLU A 331 -16.52 61.52 10.60
#